data_AF-A0A836X7D9-F1
#
_entry.id   AF-A0A836X7D9-F1
#
_cell.length_a   1.000
_cell.length_b   1.000
_cell.length_c   1.000
_cell.angle_alpha   90.00
_cell.angle_beta   90.00
_cell.angle_gamma   90.00
#
_symmetry.space_group_name_H-M   'P 1'
#
loop_
_entity.id
_entity.type
_entity.pdbx_description
1 polymer ?
#
loop_
_entity_poly.entity_id
_entity_poly.type
_entity_poly.pdbx_seq_one_letter_code
_entity_poly.pdbx_strand_id
1 'polypeptide(L)'
;MNLLLISVDSLRLDFAPGISAMVRTPNFCELTRGFHLSQHCFSVSSATRPVHTSLFTGLYPYEHGIEGQQSPAIRQGFPDLFDLCQEAGFSVRGFSEATDIFTGLPFARHIAPFPAHPHALSNLTQTADPTLLFLHYWGVHTPYGAADGLAFGEIGRLLASGRIDLVQERYCAAIERLFENSIAPILAGLDLEQWSVFIISDHGESWRPDEPYHGQSLRNDVLRVPLYYHIPQTGNPPPNGELISLIDLFPTFLSLLQLDHCYQGFARDIHNGEMPKHYLAEIDPGPIADGPANSTDLFAGNTFGRQWALFDANAKFTYDESTRREEFVATFSEQPIVDLSDKSSYHQAYAAIRAASKYAHADFSSGADRGILQERLKKLGYLA
;
A
#
# COMPACT_ATOMS: atom_id res chain seq x y z
N MET A 1 2.61 22.37 11.36
CA MET A 1 1.79 21.56 10.46
C MET A 1 1.77 20.15 11.00
N ASN A 2 0.60 19.53 11.10
CA ASN A 2 0.46 18.13 11.50
C ASN A 2 0.21 17.25 10.26
N LEU A 3 0.58 15.98 10.32
CA LEU A 3 0.30 14.99 9.27
C LEU A 3 -0.46 13.80 9.86
N LEU A 4 -1.65 13.56 9.33
CA LEU A 4 -2.43 12.34 9.53
C LEU A 4 -2.33 11.49 8.26
N LEU A 5 -1.74 10.31 8.41
CA LEU A 5 -1.64 9.31 7.35
C LEU A 5 -2.48 8.09 7.72
N ILE A 6 -3.50 7.81 6.92
CA ILE A 6 -4.38 6.65 7.08
C ILE A 6 -4.10 5.69 5.94
N SER A 7 -3.74 4.46 6.29
CA SER A 7 -3.55 3.34 5.36
C SER A 7 -4.63 2.30 5.58
N VAL A 8 -5.26 1.87 4.49
CA VAL A 8 -6.34 0.87 4.49
C VAL A 8 -5.90 -0.35 3.71
N ASP A 9 -5.61 -1.44 4.42
CA ASP A 9 -5.31 -2.74 3.86
C ASP A 9 -6.64 -3.53 3.71
N SER A 10 -7.11 -3.93 2.53
CA SER A 10 -6.57 -3.71 1.17
C SER A 10 -7.68 -3.15 0.26
N LEU A 11 -7.87 -1.82 0.25
CA LEU A 11 -8.94 -1.12 -0.48
C LEU A 11 -8.69 -1.02 -2.01
N ARG A 12 -9.54 -1.69 -2.79
CA ARG A 12 -9.57 -1.57 -4.26
C ARG A 12 -10.13 -0.22 -4.69
N LEU A 13 -9.52 0.37 -5.73
CA LEU A 13 -9.95 1.65 -6.31
C LEU A 13 -11.42 1.63 -6.79
N ASP A 14 -11.88 0.53 -7.40
CA ASP A 14 -13.24 0.39 -7.95
C ASP A 14 -14.33 0.19 -6.88
N PHE A 15 -13.95 0.03 -5.62
CA PHE A 15 -14.84 -0.01 -4.45
C PHE A 15 -14.65 1.19 -3.52
N ALA A 16 -13.74 2.11 -3.84
CA ALA A 16 -13.39 3.18 -2.93
C ALA A 16 -14.54 4.20 -2.73
N PRO A 17 -14.72 4.74 -1.52
CA PRO A 17 -15.68 5.80 -1.22
C PRO A 17 -15.63 6.98 -2.20
N GLY A 18 -16.77 7.39 -2.74
CA GLY A 18 -16.85 8.48 -3.73
C GLY A 18 -16.53 8.07 -5.17
N ILE A 19 -16.09 6.83 -5.41
CA ILE A 19 -15.92 6.24 -6.76
C ILE A 19 -17.03 5.23 -7.03
N SER A 20 -17.21 4.27 -6.12
CA SER A 20 -18.16 3.18 -6.31
C SER A 20 -19.55 3.54 -5.81
N ALA A 21 -20.58 3.32 -6.62
CA ALA A 21 -21.97 3.41 -6.19
C ALA A 21 -22.39 2.24 -5.29
N MET A 22 -21.58 1.17 -5.21
CA MET A 22 -21.86 -0.01 -4.38
C MET A 22 -21.53 0.20 -2.90
N VAL A 23 -20.75 1.23 -2.57
CA VAL A 23 -20.31 1.53 -1.20
C VAL A 23 -20.99 2.79 -0.70
N ARG A 24 -21.66 2.69 0.45
CA ARG A 24 -22.44 3.78 1.04
C ARG A 24 -21.74 4.41 2.24
N THR A 25 -20.95 5.45 1.96
CA THR A 25 -20.18 6.18 2.99
C THR A 25 -20.55 7.67 3.03
N PRO A 26 -21.79 8.03 3.41
CA PRO A 26 -22.26 9.42 3.34
C PRO A 26 -21.51 10.37 4.27
N ASN A 27 -21.18 9.97 5.51
CA ASN A 27 -20.50 10.87 6.44
C ASN A 27 -19.05 11.11 6.01
N PHE A 28 -18.36 10.06 5.58
CA PHE A 28 -17.02 10.20 5.03
C PHE A 28 -17.02 11.12 3.81
N CYS A 29 -17.90 10.86 2.83
CA CYS A 29 -17.98 11.66 1.60
C CYS A 29 -18.33 13.13 1.88
N GLU A 30 -19.16 13.41 2.89
CA GLU A 30 -19.46 14.78 3.34
C GLU A 30 -18.21 15.48 3.86
N LEU A 31 -17.48 14.83 4.78
CA LEU A 31 -16.28 15.37 5.43
C LEU A 31 -15.12 15.56 4.44
N THR A 32 -14.99 14.67 3.45
CA THR A 32 -13.92 14.74 2.46
C THR A 32 -14.32 15.45 1.17
N ARG A 33 -15.47 16.13 1.10
CA ARG A 33 -15.91 16.84 -0.12
C ARG A 33 -14.86 17.83 -0.63
N GLY A 34 -14.13 18.48 0.28
CA GLY A 34 -13.08 19.44 -0.05
C GLY A 34 -11.71 18.83 -0.32
N PHE A 35 -11.55 17.50 -0.19
CA PHE A 35 -10.29 16.81 -0.42
C PHE A 35 -10.09 16.59 -1.91
N HIS A 36 -8.83 16.45 -2.34
CA HIS A 36 -8.54 15.90 -3.66
C HIS A 36 -8.65 14.37 -3.60
N LEU A 37 -9.33 13.76 -4.58
CA LEU A 37 -9.36 12.32 -4.81
C LEU A 37 -8.67 12.01 -6.14
N SER A 38 -7.55 11.30 -6.07
CA SER A 38 -6.84 10.78 -7.23
C SER A 38 -7.18 9.31 -7.48
N GLN A 39 -7.51 9.00 -8.74
CA GLN A 39 -7.71 7.63 -9.26
C GLN A 39 -6.47 7.10 -10.01
N HIS A 40 -5.40 7.89 -10.03
CA HIS A 40 -4.18 7.66 -10.78
C HIS A 40 -3.00 7.36 -9.85
N CYS A 41 -3.29 6.90 -8.61
CA CYS A 41 -2.29 6.46 -7.67
C CYS A 41 -2.04 4.95 -7.82
N PHE A 42 -0.76 4.57 -7.81
CA PHE A 42 -0.29 3.20 -7.95
C PHE A 42 0.54 2.80 -6.74
N SER A 43 0.24 1.62 -6.22
CA SER A 43 1.10 0.93 -5.29
C SER A 43 2.40 0.49 -5.97
N VAL A 44 3.44 0.33 -5.16
CA VAL A 44 4.78 -0.10 -5.59
C VAL A 44 5.00 -1.60 -5.45
N SER A 45 4.06 -2.30 -4.81
CA SER A 45 4.07 -3.75 -4.66
C SER A 45 2.66 -4.24 -4.40
N SER A 46 2.47 -5.55 -4.34
CA SER A 46 1.18 -6.19 -4.07
C SER A 46 1.08 -6.77 -2.65
N ALA A 47 1.99 -6.36 -1.74
CA ALA A 47 2.02 -6.83 -0.36
C ALA A 47 2.28 -5.68 0.65
N THR A 48 1.68 -5.77 1.82
CA THR A 48 1.70 -4.73 2.86
C THR A 48 3.11 -4.26 3.25
N ARG A 49 4.03 -5.20 3.51
CA ARG A 49 5.38 -4.88 4.01
C ARG A 49 6.26 -4.11 3.01
N PRO A 50 6.42 -4.54 1.74
CA PRO A 50 7.16 -3.75 0.76
C PRO A 50 6.53 -2.36 0.60
N VAL A 51 5.21 -2.28 0.43
CA VAL A 51 4.52 -0.99 0.21
C VAL A 51 4.77 0.01 1.33
N HIS A 52 4.56 -0.38 2.59
CA HIS A 52 4.75 0.55 3.70
C HIS A 52 6.21 0.93 3.89
N THR A 53 7.15 0.00 3.65
CA THR A 53 8.58 0.33 3.68
C THR A 53 8.91 1.38 2.62
N SER A 54 8.37 1.22 1.41
CA SER A 54 8.54 2.18 0.33
C SER A 54 7.87 3.53 0.62
N LEU A 55 6.65 3.53 1.19
CA LEU A 55 5.92 4.74 1.57
C LEU A 55 6.69 5.58 2.59
N PHE A 56 7.35 4.94 3.57
CA PHE A 56 8.06 5.64 4.64
C PHE A 56 9.51 5.98 4.31
N THR A 57 10.05 5.53 3.18
CA THR A 57 11.45 5.78 2.80
C THR A 57 11.58 6.44 1.42
N GLY A 58 10.51 6.43 0.63
CA GLY A 58 10.53 6.81 -0.78
C GLY A 58 11.32 5.84 -1.67
N LEU A 59 11.74 4.68 -1.16
CA LEU A 59 12.59 3.75 -1.91
C LEU A 59 11.76 2.63 -2.53
N TYR A 60 12.18 2.13 -3.70
CA TYR A 60 11.55 0.94 -4.30
C TYR A 60 11.92 -0.36 -3.55
N PRO A 61 11.12 -1.45 -3.71
CA PRO A 61 11.37 -2.72 -3.03
C PRO A 61 12.79 -3.25 -3.13
N TYR A 62 13.40 -3.25 -4.33
CA TYR A 62 14.80 -3.68 -4.50
C TYR A 62 15.82 -2.78 -3.78
N GLU A 63 15.51 -1.51 -3.57
CA GLU A 63 16.40 -0.53 -2.95
C GLU A 63 16.46 -0.72 -1.43
N HIS A 64 15.32 -0.95 -0.78
CA HIS A 64 15.30 -1.22 0.66
C HIS A 64 15.38 -2.71 1.00
N GLY A 65 15.23 -3.61 0.02
CA GLY A 65 15.39 -5.07 0.19
C GLY A 65 14.23 -5.80 0.86
N ILE A 66 13.11 -5.11 1.09
CA ILE A 66 11.84 -5.76 1.44
C ILE A 66 11.08 -5.92 0.12
N GLU A 67 11.31 -7.04 -0.56
CA GLU A 67 10.79 -7.30 -1.91
C GLU A 67 9.44 -8.04 -1.89
N GLY A 68 9.07 -8.63 -0.75
CA GLY A 68 7.80 -9.32 -0.56
C GLY A 68 7.40 -9.40 0.92
N GLN A 69 6.23 -9.98 1.19
CA GLN A 69 5.67 -10.07 2.54
C GLN A 69 6.55 -10.86 3.52
N GLN A 70 7.37 -11.78 3.02
CA GLN A 70 8.24 -12.62 3.86
C GLN A 70 9.68 -12.12 3.93
N SER A 71 10.02 -10.98 3.30
CA SER A 71 11.39 -10.51 3.29
C SER A 71 11.91 -10.32 4.73
N PRO A 72 13.01 -11.00 5.11
CA PRO A 72 13.41 -11.15 6.51
C PRO A 72 14.26 -9.99 7.03
N ALA A 73 14.84 -9.20 6.12
CA ALA A 73 15.81 -8.16 6.43
C ALA A 73 15.64 -6.98 5.49
N ILE A 74 15.91 -5.79 6.01
CA ILE A 74 15.91 -4.53 5.28
C ILE A 74 17.37 -4.06 5.11
N ARG A 75 17.67 -3.34 4.04
CA ARG A 75 18.97 -2.67 3.87
C ARG A 75 19.14 -1.53 4.87
N GLN A 76 20.39 -1.16 5.13
CA GLN A 76 20.78 -0.08 6.03
C GLN A 76 21.09 1.21 5.26
N GLY A 77 21.23 2.32 5.98
CA GLY A 77 21.76 3.56 5.42
C GLY A 77 20.73 4.54 4.84
N PHE A 78 19.45 4.35 5.14
CA PHE A 78 18.40 5.32 4.86
C PHE A 78 17.48 5.45 6.09
N PRO A 79 17.08 6.68 6.47
CA PRO A 79 16.09 6.89 7.51
C PRO A 79 14.68 6.65 6.96
N ASP A 80 13.72 6.43 7.86
CA ASP A 80 12.30 6.43 7.55
C ASP A 80 11.63 7.72 8.06
N LEU A 81 10.41 7.98 7.56
CA LEU A 81 9.64 9.18 7.87
C LEU A 81 9.40 9.37 9.37
N PHE A 82 9.21 8.29 10.13
CA PHE A 82 8.96 8.38 11.57
C PHE A 82 10.21 8.87 12.29
N ASP A 83 11.36 8.30 11.96
CA ASP A 83 12.65 8.71 12.53
C ASP A 83 12.98 10.16 12.16
N LEU A 84 12.80 10.55 10.90
CA LEU A 84 13.02 11.94 10.45
C LEU A 84 12.13 12.94 11.18
N CYS A 85 10.83 12.62 11.34
CA CYS A 85 9.91 13.46 12.10
C CYS A 85 10.32 13.55 13.57
N GLN A 86 10.70 12.44 14.20
CA GLN A 86 11.13 12.43 15.59
C GLN A 86 12.40 13.28 15.80
N GLU A 87 13.38 13.16 14.90
CA GLU A 87 14.61 13.96 14.92
C GLU A 87 14.34 15.46 14.73
N ALA A 88 13.34 15.81 13.91
CA ALA A 88 12.87 17.18 13.72
C ALA A 88 11.99 17.71 14.87
N GLY A 89 11.76 16.91 15.93
CA GLY A 89 11.02 17.33 17.12
C GLY A 89 9.50 17.14 17.03
N PHE A 90 9.00 16.36 16.07
CA PHE A 90 7.58 16.01 16.01
C PHE A 90 7.23 14.98 17.09
N SER A 91 6.01 15.08 17.62
CA SER A 91 5.37 13.95 18.30
C SER A 91 4.99 12.91 17.26
N VAL A 92 5.58 11.72 17.33
CA VAL A 92 5.36 10.63 16.36
C VAL A 92 4.56 9.51 17.00
N ARG A 93 3.45 9.12 16.38
CA ARG A 93 2.56 8.05 16.86
C ARG A 93 2.01 7.24 15.69
N GLY A 94 2.11 5.92 15.76
CA GLY A 94 1.51 4.99 14.81
C GLY A 94 0.57 4.01 15.51
N PHE A 95 -0.54 3.66 14.88
CA PHE A 95 -1.46 2.63 15.36
C PHE A 95 -1.84 1.67 14.24
N SER A 96 -1.96 0.37 14.56
CA SER A 96 -2.41 -0.63 13.59
C SER A 96 -3.31 -1.70 14.18
N GLU A 97 -4.28 -2.15 13.39
CA GLU A 97 -5.09 -3.35 13.69
C GLU A 97 -4.28 -4.65 13.50
N ALA A 98 -3.16 -4.58 12.78
CA ALA A 98 -2.29 -5.72 12.46
C ALA A 98 -0.81 -5.38 12.66
N THR A 99 -0.44 -4.89 13.85
CA THR A 99 0.95 -4.48 14.18
C THR A 99 2.02 -5.53 13.88
N ASP A 100 1.68 -6.81 14.03
CA ASP A 100 2.57 -7.94 13.80
C ASP A 100 3.11 -8.00 12.35
N ILE A 101 2.41 -7.40 11.37
CA ILE A 101 2.87 -7.30 9.98
C ILE A 101 4.21 -6.57 9.90
N PHE A 102 4.41 -5.54 10.72
CA PHE A 102 5.60 -4.68 10.65
C PHE A 102 6.82 -5.26 11.39
N THR A 103 6.70 -6.47 11.96
CA THR A 103 7.78 -7.10 12.74
C THR A 103 9.11 -7.09 11.97
N GLY A 104 10.16 -6.59 12.62
CA GLY A 104 11.51 -6.54 12.06
C GLY A 104 11.81 -5.33 11.18
N LEU A 105 10.83 -4.45 10.93
CA LEU A 105 11.04 -3.20 10.21
C LEU A 105 11.43 -2.08 11.20
N PRO A 106 12.36 -1.17 10.86
CA PRO A 106 12.84 -0.14 11.77
C PRO A 106 11.72 0.75 12.34
N PHE A 107 10.81 1.20 11.48
CA PHE A 107 9.67 2.06 11.87
C PHE A 107 8.63 1.35 12.75
N ALA A 108 8.66 0.03 12.86
CA ALA A 108 7.67 -0.72 13.65
C ALA A 108 7.66 -0.34 15.14
N ARG A 109 8.79 0.17 15.66
CA ARG A 109 8.89 0.69 17.04
C ARG A 109 7.94 1.86 17.33
N HIS A 110 7.49 2.56 16.28
CA HIS A 110 6.58 3.70 16.38
C HIS A 110 5.12 3.29 16.22
N ILE A 111 4.83 2.02 15.89
CA ILE A 111 3.48 1.53 15.59
C ILE A 111 3.00 0.61 16.71
N ALA A 112 2.00 1.07 17.47
CA ALA A 112 1.36 0.34 18.55
C ALA A 112 0.01 -0.27 18.12
N PRO A 113 -0.55 -1.24 18.87
CA PRO A 113 -1.92 -1.68 18.65
C PRO A 113 -2.91 -0.54 18.92
N PHE A 114 -4.06 -0.55 18.24
CA PHE A 114 -5.13 0.41 18.54
C PHE A 114 -5.55 0.36 20.02
N PRO A 115 -5.82 1.53 20.65
CA PRO A 115 -6.33 1.56 22.01
C PRO A 115 -7.72 0.92 22.11
N ALA A 116 -7.99 0.23 23.22
CA ALA A 116 -9.24 -0.51 23.43
C ALA A 116 -10.52 0.36 23.49
N HIS A 117 -10.37 1.69 23.64
CA HIS A 117 -11.49 2.61 23.76
C HIS A 117 -11.55 3.58 22.56
N PRO A 118 -12.67 3.63 21.81
CA PRO A 118 -12.79 4.47 20.61
C PRO A 118 -12.51 5.97 20.83
N HIS A 119 -12.86 6.51 21.99
CA HIS A 119 -12.60 7.92 22.35
C HIS A 119 -11.11 8.24 22.54
N ALA A 120 -10.25 7.23 22.65
CA ALA A 120 -8.81 7.46 22.74
C ALA A 120 -8.26 8.07 21.45
N LEU A 121 -8.83 7.72 20.29
CA LEU A 121 -8.36 8.22 18.99
C LEU A 121 -8.72 9.69 18.74
N SER A 122 -9.89 10.16 19.19
CA SER A 122 -10.27 11.57 19.09
C SER A 122 -9.39 12.50 19.93
N ASN A 123 -8.74 11.98 20.97
CA ASN A 123 -7.79 12.74 21.77
C ASN A 123 -6.40 12.80 21.12
N LEU A 124 -6.08 11.89 20.18
CA LEU A 124 -4.77 11.87 19.52
C LEU A 124 -4.57 13.04 18.54
N THR A 125 -5.67 13.64 18.10
CA THR A 125 -5.64 14.79 17.18
C THR A 125 -5.52 16.12 17.92
N GLN A 126 -5.67 16.14 19.24
CA GLN A 126 -5.46 17.30 20.09
C GLN A 126 -3.99 17.35 20.52
N THR A 127 -3.19 18.14 19.80
CA THR A 127 -1.74 18.20 20.00
C THR A 127 -1.27 19.64 20.19
N ALA A 128 -0.34 19.84 21.13
CA ALA A 128 0.35 21.13 21.31
C ALA A 128 1.58 21.24 20.39
N ASP A 129 2.21 20.10 20.11
CA ASP A 129 3.40 19.99 19.26
C ASP A 129 3.03 19.50 17.85
N PRO A 130 3.84 19.84 16.82
CA PRO A 130 3.73 19.24 15.49
C PRO A 130 3.71 17.71 15.59
N THR A 131 2.75 17.08 14.93
CA THR A 131 2.51 15.65 15.10
C THR A 131 2.46 14.91 13.76
N LEU A 132 3.13 13.75 13.72
CA LEU A 132 2.89 12.69 12.74
C LEU A 132 2.03 11.61 13.39
N LEU A 133 0.83 11.40 12.86
CA LEU A 133 -0.08 10.33 13.26
C LEU A 133 -0.30 9.38 12.09
N PHE A 134 0.08 8.12 12.27
CA PHE A 134 -0.16 7.04 11.31
C PHE A 134 -1.22 6.08 11.83
N LEU A 135 -2.22 5.75 11.01
CA LEU A 135 -3.29 4.80 11.32
C LEU A 135 -3.37 3.74 10.22
N HIS A 136 -3.16 2.47 10.57
CA HIS A 136 -3.23 1.33 9.64
C HIS A 136 -4.40 0.41 9.98
N TYR A 137 -5.42 0.41 9.13
CA TYR A 137 -6.61 -0.42 9.27
C TYR A 137 -6.51 -1.66 8.39
N TRP A 138 -6.85 -2.80 8.97
CA TRP A 138 -6.86 -4.13 8.33
C TRP A 138 -8.29 -4.65 8.15
N GLY A 139 -9.31 -3.95 8.65
CA GLY A 139 -10.71 -4.37 8.58
C GLY A 139 -11.29 -4.54 7.17
N VAL A 140 -10.62 -4.03 6.13
CA VAL A 140 -11.00 -4.19 4.70
C VAL A 140 -10.18 -5.28 4.03
N HIS A 141 -9.25 -5.93 4.73
CA HIS A 141 -8.54 -7.11 4.25
C HIS A 141 -9.40 -8.37 4.42
N THR A 142 -9.19 -9.37 3.57
CA THR A 142 -9.89 -10.65 3.65
C THR A 142 -9.64 -11.27 5.05
N PRO A 143 -10.63 -11.87 5.72
CA PRO A 143 -11.81 -12.49 5.13
C PRO A 143 -13.12 -11.69 5.25
N TYR A 144 -13.06 -10.36 5.39
CA TYR A 144 -14.22 -9.45 5.39
C TYR A 144 -15.37 -9.88 6.35
N GLY A 145 -15.00 -10.37 7.54
CA GLY A 145 -15.95 -10.85 8.53
C GLY A 145 -16.47 -12.27 8.30
N ALA A 146 -15.77 -13.11 7.52
CA ALA A 146 -16.06 -14.53 7.43
C ALA A 146 -16.06 -15.21 8.80
N ALA A 147 -16.98 -16.17 8.95
CA ALA A 147 -17.22 -16.81 10.24
C ALA A 147 -16.05 -17.70 10.68
N ASP A 148 -15.30 -18.25 9.72
CA ASP A 148 -14.12 -19.07 10.01
C ASP A 148 -12.85 -18.25 10.25
N GLY A 149 -12.87 -16.94 9.97
CA GLY A 149 -11.72 -16.06 10.15
C GLY A 149 -10.55 -16.36 9.21
N LEU A 150 -10.77 -17.12 8.13
CA LEU A 150 -9.71 -17.54 7.20
C LEU A 150 -10.01 -17.08 5.77
N ALA A 151 -9.04 -16.43 5.13
CA ALA A 151 -9.11 -15.96 3.74
C ALA A 151 -9.55 -17.07 2.76
N PHE A 152 -8.81 -18.19 2.75
CA PHE A 152 -9.12 -19.34 1.89
C PHE A 152 -10.21 -20.26 2.45
N GLY A 153 -10.73 -19.96 3.64
CA GLY A 153 -11.84 -20.67 4.24
C GLY A 153 -13.15 -20.37 3.50
N GLU A 154 -13.99 -19.54 4.10
CA GLU A 154 -15.31 -19.24 3.57
C GLU A 154 -15.23 -18.41 2.30
N ILE A 155 -14.38 -17.38 2.28
CA ILE A 155 -14.21 -16.50 1.11
C ILE A 155 -13.65 -17.28 -0.08
N GLY A 156 -12.61 -18.09 0.14
CA GLY A 156 -12.07 -18.99 -0.88
C GLY A 156 -13.12 -19.92 -1.48
N ARG A 157 -13.98 -20.55 -0.66
CA ARG A 157 -15.08 -21.40 -1.14
C ARG A 157 -16.14 -20.61 -1.93
N LEU A 158 -16.48 -19.41 -1.50
CA LEU A 158 -17.41 -18.54 -2.23
C LEU A 158 -16.87 -18.19 -3.61
N LEU A 159 -15.60 -17.74 -3.69
CA LEU A 159 -14.91 -17.46 -4.95
C LEU A 159 -14.87 -18.70 -5.86
N ALA A 160 -14.47 -19.86 -5.34
CA ALA A 160 -14.40 -21.11 -6.11
C ALA A 160 -15.78 -21.58 -6.62
N SER A 161 -16.86 -21.27 -5.90
CA SER A 161 -18.23 -21.55 -6.31
C SER A 161 -18.83 -20.50 -7.27
N GLY A 162 -18.06 -19.50 -7.67
CA GLY A 162 -18.51 -18.40 -8.54
C GLY A 162 -19.39 -17.36 -7.83
N ARG A 163 -19.43 -17.36 -6.49
CA ARG A 163 -20.22 -16.43 -5.66
C ARG A 163 -19.47 -15.15 -5.31
N ILE A 164 -18.89 -14.52 -6.34
CA ILE A 164 -18.20 -13.23 -6.20
C ILE A 164 -19.12 -12.12 -5.71
N ASP A 165 -20.43 -12.23 -5.99
CA ASP A 165 -21.47 -11.34 -5.49
C ASP A 165 -21.48 -11.25 -3.96
N LEU A 166 -21.38 -12.39 -3.27
CA LEU A 166 -21.35 -12.43 -1.80
C LEU A 166 -20.02 -11.92 -1.23
N VAL A 167 -18.91 -12.15 -1.94
CA VAL A 167 -17.59 -11.63 -1.55
C VAL A 167 -17.59 -10.11 -1.64
N GLN A 168 -18.12 -9.55 -2.74
CA GLN A 168 -18.28 -8.11 -2.94
C GLN A 168 -19.23 -7.48 -1.92
N GLU A 169 -20.34 -8.13 -1.58
CA GLU A 169 -21.26 -7.65 -0.54
C GLU A 169 -20.56 -7.53 0.82
N ARG A 170 -19.80 -8.56 1.22
CA ARG A 170 -19.03 -8.52 2.47
C ARG A 170 -17.94 -7.46 2.45
N TYR A 171 -17.26 -7.33 1.32
CA TYR A 171 -16.23 -6.32 1.11
C TYR A 171 -16.80 -4.91 1.22
N CYS A 172 -17.92 -4.61 0.55
CA CYS A 172 -18.64 -3.34 0.69
C CYS A 172 -19.02 -3.07 2.16
N ALA A 173 -19.58 -4.05 2.86
CA ALA A 173 -19.96 -3.88 4.26
C ALA A 173 -18.76 -3.64 5.18
N ALA A 174 -17.59 -4.20 4.87
CA ALA A 174 -16.33 -3.93 5.56
C ALA A 174 -15.85 -2.49 5.33
N ILE A 175 -15.86 -2.03 4.08
CA ILE A 175 -15.52 -0.65 3.71
C ILE A 175 -16.45 0.34 4.40
N GLU A 176 -17.77 0.15 4.30
CA GLU A 176 -18.77 1.03 4.91
C GLU A 176 -18.55 1.17 6.41
N ARG A 177 -18.35 0.05 7.11
CA ARG A 177 -18.08 0.05 8.56
C ARG A 177 -16.78 0.76 8.90
N LEU A 178 -15.69 0.51 8.16
CA LEU A 178 -14.41 1.17 8.43
C LEU A 178 -14.53 2.68 8.23
N PHE A 179 -15.02 3.10 7.07
CA PHE A 179 -15.03 4.51 6.69
C PHE A 179 -16.06 5.32 7.50
N GLU A 180 -17.24 4.78 7.77
CA GLU A 180 -18.29 5.50 8.51
C GLU A 180 -18.08 5.45 10.02
N ASN A 181 -17.63 4.32 10.58
CA ASN A 181 -17.59 4.16 12.04
C ASN A 181 -16.21 4.42 12.64
N SER A 182 -15.14 4.42 11.83
CA SER A 182 -13.76 4.60 12.33
C SER A 182 -13.10 5.85 11.74
N ILE A 183 -13.06 5.98 10.41
CA ILE A 183 -12.35 7.10 9.76
C ILE A 183 -13.16 8.41 9.87
N ALA A 184 -14.43 8.41 9.51
CA ALA A 184 -15.26 9.63 9.54
C ALA A 184 -15.32 10.29 10.93
N PRO A 185 -15.46 9.57 12.07
CA PRO A 185 -15.41 10.20 13.38
C PRO A 185 -14.07 10.87 13.71
N ILE A 186 -12.94 10.34 13.23
CA ILE A 186 -11.63 10.96 13.39
C ILE A 186 -11.56 12.26 12.59
N LEU A 187 -12.00 12.22 11.33
CA LEU A 187 -12.01 13.41 10.46
C LEU A 187 -12.96 14.50 10.98
N ALA A 188 -14.12 14.11 11.53
CA ALA A 188 -15.08 15.05 12.11
C ALA A 188 -14.53 15.83 13.33
N GLY A 189 -13.58 15.23 14.05
CA GLY A 189 -12.90 15.87 15.19
C GLY A 189 -11.61 16.60 14.82
N LEU A 190 -11.26 16.69 13.54
CA LEU A 190 -9.98 17.23 13.08
C LEU A 190 -10.09 18.71 12.71
N ASP A 191 -9.13 19.51 13.18
CA ASP A 191 -8.95 20.87 12.69
C ASP A 191 -8.16 20.85 11.38
N LEU A 192 -8.88 20.90 10.26
CA LEU A 192 -8.30 20.90 8.92
C LEU A 192 -7.49 22.17 8.60
N GLU A 193 -7.47 23.19 9.45
CA GLU A 193 -6.53 24.31 9.27
C GLU A 193 -5.11 23.96 9.73
N GLN A 194 -4.95 22.93 10.56
CA GLN A 194 -3.67 22.52 11.16
C GLN A 194 -3.15 21.17 10.65
N TRP A 195 -4.03 20.35 10.06
CA TRP A 195 -3.73 18.98 9.69
C TRP A 195 -3.73 18.77 8.18
N SER A 196 -2.60 18.32 7.65
CA SER A 196 -2.56 17.62 6.37
C SER A 196 -3.05 16.19 6.59
N VAL A 197 -3.94 15.72 5.71
CA VAL A 197 -4.55 14.39 5.79
C VAL A 197 -4.29 13.66 4.49
N PHE A 198 -3.76 12.45 4.57
CA PHE A 198 -3.59 11.54 3.44
C PHE A 198 -4.24 10.20 3.79
N ILE A 199 -5.17 9.76 2.94
CA ILE A 199 -5.85 8.47 3.07
C ILE A 199 -5.52 7.66 1.82
N ILE A 200 -4.83 6.55 2.01
CA ILE A 200 -4.38 5.65 0.95
C ILE A 200 -4.89 4.24 1.17
N SER A 201 -4.94 3.47 0.09
CA SER A 201 -4.76 2.03 0.20
C SER A 201 -3.30 1.71 -0.03
N ASP A 202 -2.74 0.78 0.74
CA ASP A 202 -1.40 0.27 0.46
C ASP A 202 -1.41 -0.56 -0.82
N HIS A 203 -2.35 -1.47 -0.98
CA HIS A 203 -2.68 -2.16 -2.22
C HIS A 203 -4.17 -2.51 -2.27
N GLY A 204 -4.64 -2.99 -3.41
CA GLY A 204 -5.97 -3.55 -3.60
C GLY A 204 -5.99 -5.05 -3.34
N GLU A 205 -6.96 -5.72 -3.95
CA GLU A 205 -7.24 -7.14 -3.74
C GLU A 205 -7.67 -7.78 -5.07
N SER A 206 -7.17 -8.98 -5.36
CA SER A 206 -7.66 -9.75 -6.50
C SER A 206 -8.61 -10.87 -6.07
N TRP A 207 -9.61 -11.11 -6.91
CA TRP A 207 -10.60 -12.18 -6.78
C TRP A 207 -10.61 -13.08 -8.02
N ARG A 208 -9.53 -13.00 -8.82
CA ARG A 208 -9.43 -13.74 -10.07
C ARG A 208 -9.18 -15.22 -9.77
N PRO A 209 -9.65 -16.16 -10.60
CA PRO A 209 -9.40 -17.58 -10.38
C PRO A 209 -7.90 -17.95 -10.35
N ASP A 210 -7.06 -17.16 -11.02
CA ASP A 210 -5.62 -17.36 -11.09
C ASP A 210 -4.82 -16.55 -10.04
N GLU A 211 -5.51 -15.67 -9.31
CA GLU A 211 -4.99 -14.92 -8.16
C GLU A 211 -6.19 -14.53 -7.27
N PRO A 212 -6.71 -15.45 -6.43
CA PRO A 212 -7.92 -15.24 -5.62
C PRO A 212 -7.66 -14.41 -4.36
N TYR A 213 -6.49 -13.77 -4.30
CA TYR A 213 -5.96 -13.01 -3.17
C TYR A 213 -4.99 -11.94 -3.71
N HIS A 214 -4.01 -11.46 -2.93
CA HIS A 214 -2.96 -10.56 -3.40
C HIS A 214 -1.56 -11.07 -3.06
N GLY A 215 -0.53 -10.29 -3.38
CA GLY A 215 0.88 -10.60 -3.12
C GLY A 215 1.51 -11.59 -4.09
N GLN A 216 0.83 -11.93 -5.18
CA GLN A 216 1.31 -12.89 -6.18
C GLN A 216 1.66 -12.23 -7.52
N SER A 217 0.90 -11.21 -7.93
CA SER A 217 1.13 -10.52 -9.18
C SER A 217 1.14 -8.99 -9.07
N LEU A 218 1.46 -8.31 -10.18
CA LEU A 218 1.46 -6.85 -10.35
C LEU A 218 0.27 -6.35 -11.19
N ARG A 219 -0.91 -6.95 -10.97
CA ARG A 219 -2.16 -6.59 -11.65
C ARG A 219 -2.84 -5.37 -11.05
N ASN A 220 -3.62 -4.68 -11.87
CA ASN A 220 -4.28 -3.42 -11.49
C ASN A 220 -5.35 -3.56 -10.42
N ASP A 221 -5.98 -4.73 -10.28
CA ASP A 221 -6.90 -4.98 -9.16
C ASP A 221 -6.20 -4.83 -7.80
N VAL A 222 -4.87 -4.97 -7.78
CA VAL A 222 -4.02 -4.83 -6.60
C VAL A 222 -3.18 -3.54 -6.64
N LEU A 223 -2.62 -3.15 -7.79
CA LEU A 223 -1.74 -1.99 -7.86
C LEU A 223 -2.46 -0.65 -7.92
N ARG A 224 -3.67 -0.56 -8.48
CA ARG A 224 -4.37 0.74 -8.59
C ARG A 224 -5.13 1.00 -7.30
N VAL A 225 -4.75 2.08 -6.61
CA VAL A 225 -5.26 2.41 -5.28
C VAL A 225 -5.84 3.82 -5.25
N PRO A 226 -6.86 4.08 -4.42
CA PRO A 226 -7.33 5.44 -4.20
C PRO A 226 -6.32 6.23 -3.36
N LEU A 227 -6.20 7.53 -3.65
CA LEU A 227 -5.54 8.50 -2.78
C LEU A 227 -6.48 9.67 -2.54
N TYR A 228 -6.81 9.92 -1.28
CA TYR A 228 -7.49 11.14 -0.83
C TYR A 228 -6.49 12.01 -0.09
N TYR A 229 -6.43 13.30 -0.38
CA TYR A 229 -5.64 14.21 0.44
C TYR A 229 -6.26 15.58 0.67
N HIS A 230 -5.88 16.13 1.81
CA HIS A 230 -6.12 17.50 2.22
C HIS A 230 -4.80 18.11 2.70
N ILE A 231 -4.47 19.30 2.23
CA ILE A 231 -3.33 20.10 2.62
C ILE A 231 -3.85 21.50 2.97
N PRO A 232 -3.73 21.94 4.23
CA PRO A 232 -4.32 23.19 4.69
C PRO A 232 -3.89 24.40 3.85
N GLN A 233 -4.84 25.31 3.61
CA GLN A 233 -4.66 26.58 2.88
C GLN A 233 -4.10 26.49 1.45
N THR A 234 -4.00 25.30 0.84
CA THR A 234 -3.53 25.14 -0.55
C THR A 234 -4.64 25.13 -1.58
N GLY A 235 -5.88 24.86 -1.17
CA GLY A 235 -6.97 24.54 -2.08
C GLY A 235 -6.89 23.13 -2.69
N ASN A 236 -6.01 22.26 -2.17
CA ASN A 236 -5.83 20.86 -2.57
C ASN A 236 -5.59 20.72 -4.09
N PRO A 237 -4.54 21.36 -4.63
CA PRO A 237 -4.27 21.32 -6.06
C PRO A 237 -4.06 19.86 -6.51
N PRO A 238 -4.46 19.49 -7.73
CA PRO A 238 -4.14 18.18 -8.28
C PRO A 238 -2.62 17.97 -8.35
N PRO A 239 -2.15 16.71 -8.39
CA PRO A 239 -0.74 16.41 -8.66
C PRO A 239 -0.31 16.94 -10.03
N ASN A 240 0.98 17.25 -10.20
CA ASN A 240 1.53 17.71 -11.47
C ASN A 240 1.67 16.58 -12.51
N GLY A 241 1.83 15.33 -12.04
CA GLY A 241 1.99 14.15 -12.87
C GLY A 241 0.68 13.51 -13.31
N GLU A 242 0.72 12.78 -14.42
CA GLU A 242 -0.42 11.95 -14.84
C GLU A 242 -0.64 10.75 -13.91
N LEU A 243 0.43 10.27 -13.27
CA LEU A 243 0.42 9.18 -12.30
C LEU A 243 1.08 9.62 -10.98
N ILE A 244 0.71 8.94 -9.90
CA ILE A 244 1.38 9.00 -8.61
C ILE A 244 1.81 7.57 -8.24
N SER A 245 3.03 7.40 -7.75
CA SER A 245 3.43 6.19 -7.06
C SER A 245 3.43 6.42 -5.55
N LEU A 246 3.11 5.42 -4.73
CA LEU A 246 3.10 5.61 -3.27
C LEU A 246 4.45 6.07 -2.69
N ILE A 247 5.57 5.78 -3.35
CA ILE A 247 6.88 6.33 -2.92
C ILE A 247 6.97 7.84 -3.05
N ASP A 248 6.22 8.46 -3.96
CA ASP A 248 6.19 9.91 -4.23
C ASP A 248 5.61 10.69 -3.05
N LEU A 249 4.85 10.01 -2.18
CA LEU A 249 4.35 10.62 -0.96
C LEU A 249 5.46 10.92 0.04
N PHE A 250 6.55 10.15 0.05
CA PHE A 250 7.68 10.41 0.96
C PHE A 250 8.30 11.80 0.78
N PRO A 251 8.84 12.19 -0.41
CA PRO A 251 9.37 13.54 -0.61
C PRO A 251 8.29 14.62 -0.50
N THR A 252 7.03 14.29 -0.83
CA THR A 252 5.88 15.19 -0.57
C THR A 252 5.78 15.49 0.94
N PHE A 253 5.89 14.49 1.80
CA PHE A 253 5.87 14.68 3.25
C PHE A 253 7.09 15.42 3.77
N LEU A 254 8.29 15.16 3.22
CA LEU A 254 9.49 15.94 3.59
C LEU A 254 9.27 17.43 3.31
N SER A 255 8.73 17.76 2.14
CA SER A 255 8.40 19.13 1.71
C SER A 255 7.33 19.76 2.61
N LEU A 256 6.21 19.07 2.83
CA LEU A 256 5.09 19.56 3.65
C LEU A 256 5.47 19.78 5.11
N LEU A 257 6.31 18.90 5.67
CA LEU A 257 6.76 18.95 7.06
C LEU A 257 8.05 19.76 7.24
N GLN A 258 8.63 20.28 6.15
CA GLN A 258 9.89 21.04 6.14
C GLN A 258 11.06 20.27 6.80
N LEU A 259 11.15 18.97 6.51
CA LEU A 259 12.20 18.11 7.04
C LEU A 259 13.49 18.30 6.23
N ASP A 260 14.59 18.61 6.92
CA ASP A 260 15.91 18.75 6.31
C ASP A 260 16.54 17.37 6.08
N HIS A 261 16.16 16.73 4.98
CA HIS A 261 16.69 15.45 4.57
C HIS A 261 17.10 15.48 3.08
N CYS A 262 18.38 15.20 2.82
CA CYS A 262 18.90 15.08 1.45
C CYS A 262 18.50 13.72 0.85
N TYR A 263 17.25 13.61 0.42
CA TYR A 263 16.72 12.42 -0.23
C TYR A 263 17.39 12.20 -1.60
N GLN A 264 17.93 11.00 -1.82
CA GLN A 264 18.65 10.64 -3.05
C GLN A 264 18.02 9.47 -3.84
N GLY A 265 16.75 9.15 -3.57
CA GLY A 265 16.03 8.10 -4.30
C GLY A 265 15.26 8.62 -5.53
N PHE A 266 14.41 7.76 -6.08
CA PHE A 266 13.68 8.02 -7.32
C PHE A 266 12.35 8.76 -7.15
N ALA A 267 11.75 8.74 -5.96
CA ALA A 267 10.48 9.39 -5.67
C ALA A 267 10.52 10.89 -5.95
N ARG A 268 9.36 11.48 -6.27
CA ARG A 268 9.21 12.91 -6.52
C ARG A 268 8.05 13.48 -5.72
N ASP A 269 8.15 14.74 -5.29
CA ASP A 269 7.03 15.43 -4.65
C ASP A 269 5.89 15.55 -5.69
N ILE A 270 4.67 15.15 -5.31
CA ILE A 270 3.53 15.10 -6.25
C ILE A 270 3.11 16.48 -6.76
N HIS A 271 3.49 17.55 -6.06
CA HIS A 271 3.24 18.95 -6.45
C HIS A 271 4.48 19.67 -6.95
N ASN A 272 5.68 19.07 -6.84
CA ASN A 272 6.94 19.71 -7.21
C ASN A 272 7.89 18.75 -7.93
N GLY A 273 8.40 19.18 -9.08
CA GLY A 273 9.49 18.50 -9.80
C GLY A 273 9.04 17.80 -11.08
N GLU A 274 10.03 17.30 -11.80
CA GLU A 274 9.84 16.56 -13.04
C GLU A 274 9.53 15.09 -12.72
N MET A 275 8.39 14.61 -13.22
CA MET A 275 7.95 13.24 -13.00
C MET A 275 8.81 12.26 -13.79
N PRO A 276 9.04 11.05 -13.25
CA PRO A 276 9.86 10.05 -13.93
C PRO A 276 9.18 9.58 -15.23
N LYS A 277 9.99 9.16 -16.19
CA LYS A 277 9.48 8.56 -17.43
C LYS A 277 8.73 7.25 -17.17
N HIS A 278 9.23 6.45 -16.23
CA HIS A 278 8.60 5.19 -15.83
C HIS A 278 8.51 5.13 -14.31
N TYR A 279 7.40 4.58 -13.85
CA TYR A 279 7.18 4.14 -12.48
C TYR A 279 7.49 2.65 -12.40
N LEU A 280 7.95 2.20 -11.23
CA LEU A 280 8.30 0.81 -10.96
C LEU A 280 7.38 0.23 -9.89
N ALA A 281 6.94 -1.01 -10.11
CA ALA A 281 6.36 -1.86 -9.06
C ALA A 281 7.05 -3.22 -9.07
N GLU A 282 7.22 -3.84 -7.91
CA GLU A 282 7.92 -5.12 -7.76
C GLU A 282 7.24 -6.00 -6.72
N ILE A 283 7.35 -7.31 -6.90
CA ILE A 283 6.95 -8.30 -5.90
C ILE A 283 7.85 -9.53 -6.01
N ASP A 284 8.40 -9.97 -4.88
CA ASP A 284 8.93 -11.32 -4.70
C ASP A 284 7.85 -12.15 -3.98
N PRO A 285 7.03 -12.92 -4.72
CA PRO A 285 5.87 -13.58 -4.16
C PRO A 285 6.33 -14.65 -3.16
N GLY A 286 5.75 -14.59 -1.96
CA GLY A 286 5.83 -15.70 -1.02
C GLY A 286 4.90 -16.84 -1.44
N PRO A 287 4.89 -17.97 -0.70
CA PRO A 287 3.83 -18.94 -0.83
C PRO A 287 2.49 -18.21 -0.66
N ILE A 288 1.52 -18.59 -1.48
CA ILE A 288 0.13 -18.18 -1.27
C ILE A 288 -0.22 -18.53 0.19
N ALA A 289 -0.98 -17.68 0.86
CA ALA A 289 -1.49 -17.99 2.19
C ALA A 289 -2.35 -19.27 2.09
N ASP A 290 -1.77 -20.47 2.22
CA ASP A 290 -2.57 -21.67 2.03
C ASP A 290 -3.67 -21.69 3.10
N GLY A 291 -4.90 -21.97 2.66
CA GLY A 291 -5.95 -22.42 3.57
C GLY A 291 -5.46 -23.64 4.37
N PRO A 292 -6.16 -24.00 5.47
CA PRO A 292 -5.75 -25.09 6.35
C PRO A 292 -5.40 -26.34 5.54
N ALA A 293 -4.35 -27.06 5.96
CA ALA A 293 -3.59 -28.11 5.26
C ALA A 293 -4.36 -29.26 4.56
N ASN A 294 -5.69 -29.24 4.56
CA ASN A 294 -6.59 -30.21 3.95
C ASN A 294 -7.62 -29.61 2.95
N SER A 295 -7.55 -28.33 2.59
CA SER A 295 -8.39 -27.81 1.50
C SER A 295 -7.74 -28.14 0.15
N THR A 296 -8.25 -29.17 -0.52
CA THR A 296 -8.03 -29.45 -1.95
C THR A 296 -7.97 -28.15 -2.77
N ASP A 297 -6.94 -27.99 -3.61
CA ASP A 297 -6.68 -26.87 -4.54
C ASP A 297 -7.96 -26.14 -5.00
N LEU A 298 -8.43 -25.16 -4.22
CA LEU A 298 -9.63 -24.38 -4.56
C LEU A 298 -9.39 -23.55 -5.84
N PHE A 299 -8.11 -23.30 -6.14
CA PHE A 299 -7.63 -22.55 -7.29
C PHE A 299 -6.41 -23.26 -7.86
N ALA A 300 -6.27 -23.27 -9.19
CA ALA A 300 -5.09 -23.86 -9.83
C ALA A 300 -3.85 -23.02 -9.46
N GLY A 301 -2.84 -23.66 -8.86
CA GLY A 301 -1.61 -23.00 -8.44
C GLY A 301 -0.80 -22.49 -9.62
N ASN A 302 -0.97 -21.20 -9.96
CA ASN A 302 0.04 -20.50 -10.73
C ASN A 302 1.20 -20.17 -9.79
N THR A 303 2.37 -20.72 -10.08
CA THR A 303 3.61 -20.31 -9.42
C THR A 303 4.12 -19.06 -10.11
N PHE A 304 3.96 -17.91 -9.43
CA PHE A 304 4.60 -16.67 -9.83
C PHE A 304 6.02 -16.62 -9.28
N GLY A 305 6.96 -16.13 -10.07
CA GLY A 305 8.31 -15.79 -9.59
C GLY A 305 8.39 -14.34 -9.17
N ARG A 306 9.60 -13.88 -8.82
CA ARG A 306 9.88 -12.45 -8.67
C ARG A 306 9.45 -11.71 -9.94
N GLN A 307 8.64 -10.67 -9.76
CA GLN A 307 8.14 -9.83 -10.84
C GLN A 307 8.55 -8.38 -10.64
N TRP A 308 8.73 -7.71 -11.77
CA TRP A 308 8.82 -6.26 -11.83
C TRP A 308 7.99 -5.73 -12.98
N ALA A 309 7.45 -4.54 -12.81
CA ALA A 309 6.68 -3.83 -13.82
C ALA A 309 7.18 -2.40 -13.97
N LEU A 310 7.41 -1.99 -15.21
CA LEU A 310 7.65 -0.59 -15.57
C LEU A 310 6.45 -0.04 -16.32
N PHE A 311 5.98 1.13 -15.91
CA PHE A 311 4.78 1.72 -16.50
C PHE A 311 4.80 3.24 -16.54
N ASP A 312 4.06 3.78 -17.51
CA ASP A 312 3.68 5.19 -17.58
C ASP A 312 2.15 5.27 -17.71
N ALA A 313 1.58 6.44 -18.00
CA ALA A 313 0.12 6.58 -18.12
C ALA A 313 -0.50 5.81 -19.30
N ASN A 314 0.31 5.38 -20.27
CA ASN A 314 -0.15 4.73 -21.49
C ASN A 314 0.02 3.21 -21.42
N ALA A 315 1.19 2.73 -21.02
CA ALA A 315 1.54 1.31 -21.07
C ALA A 315 2.26 0.80 -19.83
N LYS A 316 1.97 -0.45 -19.48
CA LYS A 316 2.61 -1.23 -18.42
C LYS A 316 3.25 -2.48 -19.03
N PHE A 317 4.54 -2.64 -18.79
CA PHE A 317 5.31 -3.84 -19.11
C PHE A 317 5.64 -4.58 -17.81
N THR A 318 5.23 -5.84 -17.70
CA THR A 318 5.51 -6.71 -16.56
C THR A 318 6.37 -7.90 -17.01
N TYR A 319 7.38 -8.23 -16.21
CA TYR A 319 8.24 -9.40 -16.42
C TYR A 319 8.22 -10.31 -15.20
N ASP A 320 7.96 -11.59 -15.41
CA ASP A 320 8.16 -12.64 -14.42
C ASP A 320 9.52 -13.30 -14.65
N GLU A 321 10.43 -13.19 -13.69
CA GLU A 321 11.80 -13.69 -13.83
C GLU A 321 11.89 -15.22 -13.85
N SER A 322 10.95 -15.91 -13.19
CA SER A 322 10.95 -17.37 -13.10
C SER A 322 10.45 -18.00 -14.39
N THR A 323 9.35 -17.50 -14.93
CA THR A 323 8.73 -18.05 -16.15
C THR A 323 9.23 -17.35 -17.41
N ARG A 324 9.98 -16.24 -17.28
CA ARG A 324 10.39 -15.33 -18.36
C ARG A 324 9.20 -14.80 -19.16
N ARG A 325 8.04 -14.71 -18.53
CA ARG A 325 6.83 -14.24 -19.18
C ARG A 325 6.87 -12.71 -19.24
N GLU A 326 6.58 -12.18 -20.42
CA GLU A 326 6.40 -10.75 -20.66
C GLU A 326 4.92 -10.47 -20.88
N GLU A 327 4.42 -9.42 -20.24
CA GLU A 327 3.08 -8.91 -20.42
C GLU A 327 3.14 -7.42 -20.73
N PHE A 328 2.50 -7.01 -21.83
CA PHE A 328 2.47 -5.62 -22.27
C PHE A 328 1.04 -5.17 -22.51
N VAL A 329 0.58 -4.25 -21.66
CA VAL A 329 -0.83 -3.88 -21.58
C VAL A 329 -0.99 -2.37 -21.43
N ALA A 330 -2.18 -1.86 -21.76
CA ALA A 330 -2.54 -0.48 -21.46
C ALA A 330 -2.65 -0.28 -19.95
N THR A 331 -2.00 0.77 -19.41
CA THR A 331 -1.80 0.95 -17.96
C THR A 331 -3.09 0.91 -17.15
N PHE A 332 -4.18 1.50 -17.65
CA PHE A 332 -5.41 1.59 -16.86
C PHE A 332 -6.39 0.42 -17.09
N SER A 333 -6.45 -0.13 -18.31
CA SER A 333 -7.46 -1.14 -18.70
C SER A 333 -6.93 -2.57 -18.69
N GLU A 334 -5.62 -2.75 -18.58
CA GLU A 334 -4.91 -4.03 -18.77
C GLU A 334 -5.21 -4.73 -20.11
N GLN A 335 -5.75 -4.01 -21.10
CA GLN A 335 -5.95 -4.56 -22.43
C GLN A 335 -4.58 -4.79 -23.09
N PRO A 336 -4.32 -5.97 -23.68
CA PRO A 336 -3.07 -6.24 -24.37
C PRO A 336 -2.79 -5.19 -25.45
N ILE A 337 -1.59 -4.62 -25.44
CA ILE A 337 -1.13 -3.75 -26.52
C ILE A 337 -0.44 -4.63 -27.56
N VAL A 338 -1.01 -4.69 -28.76
CA VAL A 338 -0.38 -5.36 -29.89
C VAL A 338 0.76 -4.48 -30.39
N ASP A 339 1.96 -4.75 -29.89
CA ASP A 339 3.17 -4.07 -30.30
C ASP A 339 4.22 -5.12 -30.69
N LEU A 340 4.61 -5.08 -31.97
CA LEU A 340 5.59 -5.97 -32.57
C LEU A 340 7.03 -5.47 -32.38
N SER A 341 7.22 -4.31 -31.75
CA SER A 341 8.53 -3.76 -31.45
C SER A 341 9.22 -4.52 -30.30
N ASP A 342 10.54 -4.51 -30.34
CA ASP A 342 11.38 -5.16 -29.33
C ASP A 342 11.21 -4.50 -27.94
N LYS A 343 10.89 -5.33 -26.95
CA LYS A 343 10.68 -4.93 -25.55
C LYS A 343 11.98 -4.84 -24.74
N SER A 344 13.13 -5.07 -25.37
CA SER A 344 14.45 -4.90 -24.76
C SER A 344 14.66 -3.52 -24.13
N SER A 345 13.97 -2.48 -24.62
CA SER A 345 14.01 -1.13 -24.05
C SER A 345 13.50 -1.08 -22.59
N TYR A 346 12.49 -1.86 -22.22
CA TYR A 346 12.01 -1.95 -20.83
C TYR A 346 13.01 -2.69 -19.92
N HIS A 347 13.59 -3.78 -20.41
CA HIS A 347 14.66 -4.49 -19.68
C HIS A 347 15.88 -3.60 -19.44
N GLN A 348 16.30 -2.85 -20.47
CA GLN A 348 17.40 -1.89 -20.35
C GLN A 348 17.06 -0.76 -19.38
N ALA A 349 15.84 -0.23 -19.42
CA ALA A 349 15.38 0.80 -18.48
C ALA A 349 15.38 0.28 -17.03
N TYR A 350 14.88 -0.94 -16.80
CA TYR A 350 14.88 -1.55 -15.48
C TYR A 350 16.31 -1.77 -14.95
N ALA A 351 17.21 -2.30 -15.78
CA ALA A 351 18.62 -2.45 -15.43
C ALA A 351 19.29 -1.10 -15.11
N ALA A 352 18.97 -0.05 -15.88
CA ALA A 352 19.49 1.30 -15.64
C ALA A 352 18.97 1.91 -14.32
N ILE A 353 17.68 1.75 -14.02
CA ILE A 353 17.09 2.17 -12.74
C ILE A 353 17.83 1.50 -11.58
N ARG A 354 17.99 0.17 -11.64
CA ARG A 354 18.68 -0.57 -10.59
C ARG A 354 20.14 -0.15 -10.41
N ALA A 355 20.87 0.03 -11.51
CA ALA A 355 22.27 0.45 -11.49
C ALA A 355 22.45 1.90 -10.99
N ALA A 356 21.44 2.76 -11.14
CA ALA A 356 21.48 4.14 -10.69
C ALA A 356 21.16 4.31 -9.20
N SER A 357 20.59 3.29 -8.53
CA SER A 357 20.25 3.37 -7.11
C SER A 357 21.51 3.48 -6.25
N LYS A 358 21.47 4.42 -5.30
CA LYS A 358 22.51 4.56 -4.27
C LYS A 358 22.31 3.59 -3.11
N TYR A 359 21.13 2.98 -2.98
CA TYR A 359 20.74 2.16 -1.83
C TYR A 359 20.76 0.66 -2.14
N ALA A 360 20.62 0.26 -3.40
CA ALA A 360 20.54 -1.14 -3.81
C ALA A 360 21.80 -1.99 -3.49
N HIS A 361 22.91 -1.35 -3.14
CA HIS A 361 24.17 -2.01 -2.78
C HIS A 361 24.50 -1.93 -1.28
N ALA A 362 23.63 -1.31 -0.47
CA ALA A 362 23.84 -1.24 0.97
C ALA A 362 23.68 -2.61 1.65
N ASP A 363 24.37 -2.79 2.76
CA ASP A 363 24.28 -4.02 3.57
C ASP A 363 22.89 -4.18 4.21
N PHE A 364 22.47 -5.42 4.41
CA PHE A 364 21.26 -5.74 5.16
C PHE A 364 21.50 -5.64 6.67
N SER A 365 20.49 -5.20 7.44
CA SER A 365 20.52 -5.34 8.90
C SER A 365 20.58 -6.81 9.30
N SER A 366 20.94 -7.05 10.56
CA SER A 366 20.48 -8.24 11.27
C SER A 366 18.94 -8.27 11.21
N GLY A 367 18.39 -9.03 10.27
CA GLY A 367 16.95 -9.16 10.07
C GLY A 367 16.24 -9.67 11.32
N ALA A 368 14.90 -9.62 11.31
CA ALA A 368 14.12 -10.27 12.36
C ALA A 368 14.41 -11.77 12.40
N ASP A 369 14.24 -12.37 13.59
CA ASP A 369 14.20 -13.83 13.70
C ASP A 369 13.12 -14.35 12.74
N ARG A 370 13.57 -15.07 11.70
CA ARG A 370 12.70 -15.61 10.65
C ARG A 370 11.59 -16.46 11.24
N GLY A 371 11.87 -17.21 12.31
CA GLY A 371 10.86 -18.03 12.99
C GLY A 371 9.77 -17.19 13.63
N ILE A 372 10.15 -16.10 14.30
CA ILE A 372 9.20 -15.17 14.93
C ILE A 372 8.35 -14.46 13.87
N LEU A 373 8.99 -13.94 12.81
CA LEU A 373 8.28 -13.29 11.71
C LEU A 373 7.29 -14.26 11.06
N GLN A 374 7.72 -15.48 10.78
CA GLN A 374 6.88 -16.50 10.18
C GLN A 374 5.69 -16.87 11.08
N GLU A 375 5.90 -17.08 12.38
CA GLU A 375 4.83 -17.38 13.32
C GLU A 375 3.78 -16.26 13.39
N ARG A 376 4.23 -15.00 13.38
CA ARG A 376 3.35 -13.83 13.38
C ARG A 376 2.54 -13.69 12.11
N LEU A 377 3.18 -13.86 10.95
CA LEU A 377 2.50 -13.84 9.67
C LEU A 377 1.48 -14.99 9.53
N LYS A 378 1.75 -16.17 10.11
CA LYS A 378 0.77 -17.26 10.21
C LYS A 378 -0.46 -16.87 11.03
N LYS A 379 -0.26 -16.23 12.19
CA LYS A 379 -1.38 -15.79 13.06
C LYS A 379 -2.31 -14.79 12.38
N LEU A 380 -1.75 -13.98 11.48
CA LEU A 380 -2.49 -12.99 10.69
C LEU A 380 -3.10 -13.58 9.41
N GLY A 381 -2.89 -14.87 9.13
CA GLY A 381 -3.42 -15.53 7.94
C GLY A 381 -2.66 -15.22 6.65
N TYR A 382 -1.46 -14.63 6.73
CA TYR A 382 -0.59 -14.46 5.55
C TYR A 382 0.18 -15.73 5.20
N LEU A 383 0.26 -16.71 6.13
CA LEU A 383 1.02 -17.97 5.96
C LEU A 383 0.27 -19.18 6.54
N ALA A 384 0.58 -20.36 6.00
CA ALA A 384 0.08 -21.67 6.43
C ALA A 384 0.75 -22.22 7.69
#